data_AF-A0A7J4S5U6-F1
#
_entry.id   AF-A0A7J4S5U6-F1
#
_cell.length_a   1.000
_cell.length_b   1.000
_cell.length_c   1.000
_cell.angle_alpha   90.00
_cell.angle_beta   90.00
_cell.angle_gamma   90.00
#
_symmetry.space_group_name_H-M   'P 1'
#
loop_
_entity.id
_entity.type
_entity.pdbx_description
1 polymer ?
#
loop_
_entity_poly.entity_id
_entity_poly.type
_entity_poly.pdbx_seq_one_letter_code
_entity_poly.pdbx_strand_id
1 'polypeptide(L)'
;MPQMVALFNGVGGGAAALLRELEAGIERAGRDRLVVNLGLPVKLKVHDSVFVPLAKWAMLMAGNYRCITKDGMRPIKEAVHGDLPAARAVYDWVVRLCKSLGADEKDLVPFEKYAAAAQGLASPSSAARALYGGAPNIERVDLLVKTVAAQKGMQSDAIDEIVALVDAQLALNRRAKK
;
A
#
# COMPACT_ATOMS: atom_id res chain seq x y z
N MET A 1 -8.63 -10.97 17.27
CA MET A 1 -8.35 -9.52 17.21
C MET A 1 -7.50 -9.24 15.98
N PRO A 2 -7.72 -8.14 15.23
CA PRO A 2 -6.88 -7.78 14.09
C PRO A 2 -5.44 -7.55 14.57
N GLN A 3 -4.46 -8.20 13.92
CA GLN A 3 -3.05 -8.00 14.23
C GLN A 3 -2.53 -6.79 13.45
N MET A 4 -2.10 -5.76 14.17
CA MET A 4 -1.42 -4.59 13.61
C MET A 4 0.03 -4.95 13.29
N VAL A 5 0.57 -4.53 12.14
CA VAL A 5 1.98 -4.75 11.81
C VAL A 5 2.69 -3.40 11.79
N ALA A 6 3.63 -3.19 12.71
CA ALA A 6 4.49 -2.01 12.75
C ALA A 6 5.78 -2.30 11.97
N LEU A 7 6.08 -1.48 10.97
CA LEU A 7 7.25 -1.62 10.10
C LEU A 7 8.20 -0.44 10.29
N PHE A 8 9.47 -0.71 10.61
CA PHE A 8 10.52 0.31 10.73
C PHE A 8 11.62 0.05 9.69
N ASN A 9 12.12 1.10 9.05
CA ASN A 9 13.03 0.98 7.90
C ASN A 9 14.18 1.98 7.97
N GLY A 10 15.35 1.62 7.43
CA GLY A 10 16.48 2.53 7.23
C GLY A 10 17.08 3.10 8.52
N VAL A 11 16.88 2.43 9.65
CA VAL A 11 17.37 2.89 10.94
C VAL A 11 18.85 2.54 11.04
N GLY A 12 19.72 3.55 11.12
CA GLY A 12 21.15 3.40 11.37
C GLY A 12 21.52 3.71 12.82
N GLY A 13 22.59 3.09 13.33
CA GLY A 13 23.13 3.36 14.68
C GLY A 13 22.32 2.75 15.83
N GLY A 14 22.45 3.30 17.04
CA GLY A 14 21.90 2.73 18.29
C GLY A 14 20.37 2.53 18.32
N ALA A 15 19.61 3.31 17.55
CA ALA A 15 18.16 3.15 17.42
C ALA A 15 17.76 1.83 16.70
N ALA A 16 18.61 1.34 15.78
CA ALA A 16 18.36 0.09 15.07
C ALA A 16 18.49 -1.14 15.98
N ALA A 17 19.47 -1.10 16.90
CA ALA A 17 19.70 -2.16 17.87
C ALA A 17 18.51 -2.32 18.82
N LEU A 18 18.00 -1.20 19.36
CA LEU A 18 16.82 -1.19 20.24
C LEU A 18 15.58 -1.75 19.55
N LEU A 19 15.32 -1.34 18.30
CA LEU A 19 14.15 -1.81 17.55
C LEU A 19 14.24 -3.32 17.25
N ARG A 20 15.43 -3.85 16.95
CA ARG A 20 15.64 -5.29 16.75
C ARG A 20 15.48 -6.09 18.04
N GLU A 21 15.93 -5.53 19.16
CA GLU A 21 15.73 -6.14 20.48
C GLU A 21 14.23 -6.21 20.82
N LEU A 22 13.48 -5.15 20.54
CA LEU A 22 12.02 -5.12 20.69
C LEU A 22 11.31 -6.12 19.78
N GLU A 23 11.73 -6.25 18.51
CA GLU A 23 11.18 -7.27 17.59
C GLU A 23 11.40 -8.68 18.16
N ALA A 24 12.62 -9.00 18.59
CA ALA A 24 12.94 -10.28 19.18
C ALA A 24 12.16 -10.53 20.49
N GLY A 25 11.95 -9.49 21.31
CA GLY A 25 11.15 -9.57 22.53
C GLY A 25 9.68 -9.89 22.27
N ILE A 26 9.06 -9.20 21.31
CA ILE A 26 7.66 -9.41 20.91
C ILE A 26 7.45 -10.84 20.37
N GLU A 27 8.38 -11.32 19.54
CA GLU A 27 8.30 -12.68 19.01
C GLU A 27 8.48 -13.76 20.08
N ARG A 28 9.38 -13.54 21.06
CA ARG A 28 9.57 -14.48 22.18
C ARG A 28 8.32 -14.52 23.07
N ALA A 29 7.77 -13.36 23.43
CA ALA A 29 6.58 -13.27 24.27
C ALA A 29 5.36 -13.97 23.64
N GLY A 30 5.22 -13.92 22.31
CA GLY A 30 4.15 -14.63 21.60
C GLY A 30 4.33 -16.15 21.49
N ARG A 31 5.51 -16.70 21.84
CA ARG A 31 5.81 -18.15 21.81
C ARG A 31 5.83 -18.79 23.19
N ASP A 32 5.87 -17.99 24.26
CA ASP A 32 5.95 -18.51 25.61
C ASP A 32 4.59 -19.07 26.07
N ARG A 33 4.58 -20.33 26.52
CA ARG A 33 3.37 -21.05 26.97
C ARG A 33 3.14 -20.92 28.48
N LEU A 34 4.13 -20.43 29.23
CA LEU A 34 4.06 -20.31 30.70
C LEU A 34 3.31 -19.05 31.15
N VAL A 35 3.38 -17.99 30.34
CA VAL A 35 2.53 -16.81 30.47
C VAL A 35 1.36 -17.05 29.51
N VAL A 36 0.12 -16.83 29.95
CA VAL A 36 -1.09 -16.87 29.11
C VAL A 36 -0.71 -16.35 27.73
N ASN A 37 -0.88 -17.17 26.68
CA ASN A 37 -0.49 -16.87 25.29
C ASN A 37 -0.96 -15.47 24.94
N LEU A 38 -0.08 -14.49 25.19
CA LEU A 38 -0.35 -13.07 25.03
C LEU A 38 -0.19 -12.90 23.53
N GLY A 39 -1.27 -13.18 22.81
CA GLY A 39 -1.38 -12.85 21.40
C GLY A 39 -1.27 -11.35 21.28
N LEU A 40 -0.04 -10.84 21.31
CA LEU A 40 0.25 -9.42 21.25
C LEU A 40 -0.42 -8.92 19.97
N PRO A 41 -1.24 -7.86 20.06
CA PRO A 41 -2.01 -7.38 18.92
C PRO A 41 -1.11 -6.76 17.84
N VAL A 42 0.21 -6.77 18.04
CA VAL A 42 1.20 -6.17 17.16
C VAL A 42 2.29 -7.17 16.75
N LYS A 43 2.64 -7.16 15.46
CA LYS A 43 3.88 -7.72 14.92
C LYS A 43 4.81 -6.56 14.58
N LEU A 44 5.97 -6.49 15.23
CA LEU A 44 7.02 -5.55 14.88
C LEU A 44 7.96 -6.23 13.88
N LYS A 45 8.23 -5.58 12.74
CA LYS A 45 9.25 -6.02 11.78
C LYS A 45 10.21 -4.89 11.47
N VAL A 46 11.49 -5.11 11.72
CA VAL A 46 12.56 -4.16 11.43
C VAL A 46 13.25 -4.59 10.15
N HIS A 47 13.32 -3.67 9.19
CA HIS A 47 13.98 -3.90 7.91
C HIS A 47 15.15 -2.94 7.74
N ASP A 48 16.26 -3.46 7.21
CA ASP A 48 17.42 -2.62 6.84
C ASP A 48 17.13 -1.74 5.61
N SER A 49 16.20 -2.20 4.78
CA SER A 49 15.84 -1.57 3.52
C SER A 49 14.74 -0.53 3.71
N VAL A 50 15.01 0.71 3.33
CA VAL A 50 13.97 1.78 3.18
C VAL A 50 12.93 1.46 2.11
N PHE A 51 13.11 0.38 1.34
CA PHE A 51 12.26 0.01 0.20
C PHE A 51 11.10 -0.92 0.57
N VAL A 52 11.04 -1.46 1.79
CA VAL A 52 9.90 -2.29 2.23
C VAL A 52 8.56 -1.53 2.27
N PRO A 53 8.49 -0.23 2.62
CA PRO A 53 7.30 0.59 2.41
C PRO A 53 6.98 0.83 0.94
N LEU A 54 8.00 0.97 0.09
CA LEU A 54 7.83 1.19 -1.35
C LEU A 54 7.28 -0.05 -2.06
N ALA A 55 7.57 -1.25 -1.53
CA ALA A 55 6.96 -2.50 -2.01
C ALA A 55 5.42 -2.51 -1.95
N LYS A 56 4.82 -1.70 -1.06
CA LYS A 56 3.36 -1.57 -0.98
C LYS A 56 2.76 -0.71 -2.09
N TRP A 57 3.54 0.13 -2.77
CA TRP A 57 3.02 0.99 -3.84
C TRP A 57 2.36 0.19 -4.95
N ALA A 58 2.94 -0.95 -5.33
CA ALA A 58 2.37 -1.81 -6.37
C ALA A 58 0.97 -2.31 -5.98
N MET A 59 0.79 -2.75 -4.73
CA MET A 59 -0.52 -3.18 -4.21
C MET A 59 -1.52 -2.01 -4.12
N LEU A 60 -1.07 -0.83 -3.68
CA LEU A 60 -1.93 0.35 -3.57
C LEU A 60 -2.44 0.81 -4.94
N MET A 61 -1.59 0.80 -5.96
CA MET A 61 -1.98 1.21 -7.31
C MET A 61 -2.81 0.15 -8.02
N ALA A 62 -2.45 -1.14 -7.90
CA ALA A 62 -3.18 -2.22 -8.57
C ALA A 62 -4.58 -2.49 -7.96
N GLY A 63 -4.80 -2.14 -6.69
CA GLY A 63 -6.10 -2.29 -6.02
C GLY A 63 -6.65 -1.00 -5.46
N ASN A 64 -6.05 -0.45 -4.39
CA ASN A 64 -6.68 0.59 -3.58
C ASN A 64 -7.12 1.81 -4.39
N TYR A 65 -6.26 2.32 -5.27
CA TYR A 65 -6.60 3.47 -6.11
C TYR A 65 -7.42 3.07 -7.35
N ARG A 66 -7.30 1.83 -7.84
CA ARG A 66 -8.21 1.26 -8.87
C ARG A 66 -9.62 0.98 -8.36
N CYS A 67 -9.89 1.17 -7.06
CA CYS A 67 -11.24 1.26 -6.53
C CYS A 67 -11.98 2.51 -7.00
N ILE A 68 -11.28 3.58 -7.42
CA ILE A 68 -11.87 4.86 -7.84
C ILE A 68 -12.14 4.78 -9.34
N THR A 69 -13.39 4.98 -9.75
CA THR A 69 -13.82 4.92 -11.15
C THR A 69 -14.67 6.14 -11.52
N LYS A 70 -15.00 6.29 -12.80
CA LYS A 70 -15.91 7.36 -13.25
C LYS A 70 -17.31 7.22 -12.63
N ASP A 71 -17.74 5.99 -12.37
CA ASP A 71 -19.10 5.66 -11.93
C ASP A 71 -19.23 5.50 -10.39
N GLY A 72 -18.12 5.62 -9.65
CA GLY A 72 -18.11 5.52 -8.20
C GLY A 72 -16.93 4.71 -7.65
N MET A 73 -17.09 4.17 -6.45
CA MET A 73 -16.11 3.25 -5.87
C MET A 73 -16.53 1.79 -5.97
N ARG A 74 -15.54 0.90 -6.13
CA ARG A 74 -15.73 -0.55 -6.09
C ARG A 74 -14.86 -1.23 -5.01
N PRO A 75 -15.23 -2.44 -4.55
CA PRO A 75 -14.38 -3.28 -3.69
C PRO A 75 -12.97 -3.50 -4.24
N ILE A 76 -11.97 -3.66 -3.36
CA ILE A 76 -10.59 -3.98 -3.78
C ILE A 76 -10.54 -5.33 -4.51
N LYS A 77 -11.34 -6.32 -4.07
CA LYS A 77 -11.48 -7.59 -4.78
C LYS A 77 -11.86 -7.37 -6.25
N GLU A 78 -12.85 -6.54 -6.52
CA GLU A 78 -13.30 -6.23 -7.88
C GLU A 78 -12.28 -5.40 -8.65
N ALA A 79 -11.57 -4.49 -7.98
CA ALA A 79 -10.46 -3.78 -8.60
C ALA A 79 -9.39 -4.75 -9.12
N VAL A 80 -9.01 -5.76 -8.33
CA VAL A 80 -7.96 -6.72 -8.73
C VAL A 80 -8.48 -7.80 -9.67
N HIS A 81 -9.63 -8.42 -9.36
CA HIS A 81 -10.12 -9.61 -10.06
C HIS A 81 -11.16 -9.34 -11.14
N GLY A 82 -11.73 -8.13 -11.22
CA GLY A 82 -12.62 -7.75 -12.33
C GLY A 82 -11.88 -7.59 -13.65
N ASP A 83 -10.59 -7.27 -13.59
CA ASP A 83 -9.66 -7.30 -14.73
C ASP A 83 -8.24 -7.58 -14.18
N LEU A 84 -7.95 -8.88 -14.06
CA LEU A 84 -6.69 -9.37 -13.51
C LEU A 84 -5.47 -9.03 -14.39
N PRO A 85 -5.54 -9.12 -15.73
CA PRO A 85 -4.47 -8.64 -16.61
C PRO A 85 -4.15 -7.15 -16.40
N ALA A 86 -5.15 -6.27 -16.33
CA ALA A 86 -4.90 -4.85 -16.08
C ALA A 86 -4.34 -4.60 -14.68
N ALA A 87 -4.83 -5.33 -13.66
CA ALA A 87 -4.29 -5.25 -12.30
C ALA A 87 -2.80 -5.64 -12.26
N ARG A 88 -2.45 -6.74 -12.94
CA ARG A 88 -1.06 -7.19 -13.07
C ARG A 88 -0.19 -6.18 -13.82
N ALA A 89 -0.68 -5.63 -14.93
CA ALA A 89 0.07 -4.65 -15.70
C ALA A 89 0.45 -3.41 -14.87
N VAL A 90 -0.50 -2.89 -14.09
CA VAL A 90 -0.25 -1.78 -13.15
C VAL A 90 0.73 -2.20 -12.05
N TYR A 91 0.54 -3.39 -11.47
CA TYR A 91 1.41 -3.90 -10.42
C TYR A 91 2.86 -4.01 -10.89
N ASP A 92 3.08 -4.68 -12.02
CA ASP A 92 4.41 -4.94 -12.59
C ASP A 92 5.08 -3.64 -13.03
N TRP A 93 4.31 -2.67 -13.51
CA TRP A 93 4.85 -1.35 -13.84
C TRP A 93 5.37 -0.63 -12.58
N VAL A 94 4.61 -0.64 -11.48
CA VAL A 94 5.04 -0.01 -10.23
C VAL A 94 6.20 -0.78 -9.59
N VAL A 95 6.24 -2.11 -9.72
CA VAL A 95 7.40 -2.93 -9.35
C VAL A 95 8.66 -2.46 -10.08
N ARG A 96 8.58 -2.21 -11.41
CA ARG A 96 9.72 -1.68 -12.17
C ARG A 96 10.15 -0.30 -11.68
N LEU A 97 9.21 0.56 -11.32
CA LEU A 97 9.53 1.85 -10.70
C LEU A 97 10.25 1.65 -9.36
N CYS A 98 9.77 0.77 -8.48
CA CYS A 98 10.44 0.50 -7.22
C CYS A 98 11.85 -0.05 -7.43
N LYS A 99 12.05 -0.96 -8.39
CA LYS A 99 13.39 -1.47 -8.76
C LYS A 99 14.30 -0.33 -9.27
N SER A 100 13.79 0.61 -10.07
CA SER A 100 14.58 1.77 -10.56
C SER A 100 14.94 2.79 -9.47
N LEU A 101 14.28 2.70 -8.32
CA LEU A 101 14.61 3.46 -7.11
C LEU A 101 15.61 2.73 -6.20
N GLY A 102 15.93 1.46 -6.48
CA GLY A 102 16.88 0.67 -5.71
C GLY A 102 16.25 -0.44 -4.86
N ALA A 103 14.96 -0.73 -5.03
CA ALA A 103 14.33 -1.86 -4.34
C ALA A 103 14.91 -3.20 -4.82
N ASP A 104 15.28 -4.05 -3.87
CA ASP A 104 15.63 -5.44 -4.15
C ASP A 104 14.35 -6.23 -4.47
N GLU A 105 14.42 -7.09 -5.49
CA GLU A 105 13.29 -7.92 -5.91
C GLU A 105 12.76 -8.82 -4.78
N LYS A 106 13.65 -9.29 -3.90
CA LYS A 106 13.26 -10.13 -2.76
C LYS A 106 12.43 -9.39 -1.70
N ASP A 107 12.53 -8.05 -1.67
CA ASP A 107 11.77 -7.20 -0.77
C ASP A 107 10.37 -6.88 -1.32
N LEU A 108 10.11 -7.19 -2.60
CA LEU A 108 8.84 -6.96 -3.26
C LEU A 108 7.91 -8.17 -3.09
N VAL A 109 6.63 -7.88 -2.87
CA VAL A 109 5.61 -8.93 -2.76
C VAL A 109 5.32 -9.47 -4.17
N PRO A 110 5.33 -10.80 -4.41
CA PRO A 110 4.88 -11.37 -5.67
C PRO A 110 3.41 -11.04 -5.94
N PHE A 111 3.06 -10.71 -7.19
CA PHE A 111 1.69 -10.35 -7.55
C PHE A 111 0.69 -11.46 -7.17
N GLU A 112 1.06 -12.72 -7.31
CA GLU A 112 0.21 -13.88 -7.00
C GLU A 112 -0.17 -13.90 -5.52
N LYS A 113 0.77 -13.53 -4.62
CA LYS A 113 0.48 -13.41 -3.19
C LYS A 113 -0.49 -12.26 -2.93
N TYR A 114 -0.32 -11.14 -3.62
CA TYR A 114 -1.24 -10.02 -3.53
C TYR A 114 -2.63 -10.35 -4.07
N ALA A 115 -2.72 -10.94 -5.26
CA ALA A 115 -3.97 -11.32 -5.91
C ALA A 115 -4.75 -12.34 -5.06
N ALA A 116 -4.07 -13.32 -4.48
CA ALA A 116 -4.68 -14.26 -3.53
C ALA A 116 -5.25 -13.54 -2.30
N ALA A 117 -4.48 -12.62 -1.70
CA ALA A 117 -4.95 -11.83 -0.57
C ALA A 117 -6.15 -10.93 -0.94
N ALA A 118 -6.17 -10.39 -2.16
CA ALA A 118 -7.24 -9.50 -2.64
C ALA A 118 -8.60 -10.17 -2.74
N GLN A 119 -8.68 -11.51 -2.83
CA GLN A 119 -9.94 -12.26 -2.80
C GLN A 119 -10.75 -12.00 -1.50
N GLY A 120 -10.07 -11.71 -0.39
CA GLY A 120 -10.69 -11.42 0.90
C GLY A 120 -11.06 -9.94 1.11
N LEU A 121 -10.76 -9.04 0.17
CA LEU A 121 -10.90 -7.59 0.36
C LEU A 121 -12.23 -7.08 -0.24
N ALA A 122 -13.33 -7.38 0.45
CA ALA A 122 -14.69 -7.07 0.00
C ALA A 122 -15.11 -5.58 0.13
N SER A 123 -14.33 -4.76 0.83
CA SER A 123 -14.63 -3.33 0.98
C SER A 123 -13.86 -2.47 -0.03
N PRO A 124 -14.40 -1.32 -0.46
CA PRO A 124 -13.61 -0.30 -1.12
C PRO A 124 -12.50 0.20 -0.21
N SER A 125 -11.41 0.69 -0.82
CA SER A 125 -10.26 1.20 -0.08
C SER A 125 -10.62 2.39 0.82
N SER A 126 -9.84 2.63 1.87
CA SER A 126 -10.02 3.80 2.74
C SER A 126 -9.97 5.11 1.95
N ALA A 127 -9.03 5.21 0.99
CA ALA A 127 -8.92 6.36 0.09
C ALA A 127 -10.20 6.57 -0.72
N ALA A 128 -10.73 5.52 -1.35
CA ALA A 128 -11.98 5.60 -2.10
C ALA A 128 -13.16 5.98 -1.20
N ARG A 129 -13.31 5.35 -0.03
CA ARG A 129 -14.39 5.67 0.92
C ARG A 129 -14.33 7.11 1.43
N ALA A 130 -13.14 7.62 1.75
CA ALA A 130 -12.98 9.02 2.15
C ALA A 130 -13.32 9.96 0.99
N LEU A 131 -12.83 9.64 -0.22
CA LEU A 131 -13.04 10.45 -1.41
C LEU A 131 -14.54 10.53 -1.79
N TYR A 132 -15.24 9.40 -1.92
CA TYR A 132 -16.68 9.42 -2.21
C TYR A 132 -17.54 9.78 -0.99
N GLY A 133 -16.97 9.78 0.21
CA GLY A 133 -17.57 10.36 1.42
C GLY A 133 -17.48 11.89 1.49
N GLY A 134 -16.96 12.56 0.46
CA GLY A 134 -16.89 14.02 0.38
C GLY A 134 -15.64 14.64 1.01
N ALA A 135 -14.60 13.86 1.33
CA ALA A 135 -13.37 14.42 1.87
C ALA A 135 -12.73 15.40 0.86
N PRO A 136 -12.42 16.64 1.27
CA PRO A 136 -11.80 17.63 0.37
C PRO A 136 -10.32 17.34 0.09
N ASN A 137 -9.70 16.47 0.89
CA ASN A 137 -8.32 16.00 0.76
C ASN A 137 -8.25 14.54 1.22
N ILE A 138 -7.37 13.77 0.58
CA ILE A 138 -6.98 12.41 0.95
C ILE A 138 -5.46 12.27 0.81
N GLU A 139 -4.87 11.20 1.32
CA GLU A 139 -3.49 10.83 0.97
C GLU A 139 -3.37 10.55 -0.53
N ARG A 140 -2.32 11.06 -1.17
CA ARG A 140 -2.11 11.03 -2.63
C ARG A 140 -0.89 10.22 -3.04
N VAL A 141 -0.88 8.94 -2.68
CA VAL A 141 0.19 8.01 -3.11
C VAL A 141 0.18 7.83 -4.62
N ASP A 142 -0.98 7.89 -5.27
CA ASP A 142 -1.13 7.92 -6.74
C ASP A 142 -0.31 9.06 -7.38
N LEU A 143 -0.43 10.27 -6.83
CA LEU A 143 0.30 11.44 -7.32
C LEU A 143 1.79 11.36 -7.01
N LEU A 144 2.15 10.83 -5.84
CA LEU A 144 3.55 10.59 -5.46
C LEU A 144 4.21 9.61 -6.43
N VAL A 145 3.57 8.47 -6.71
CA VAL A 145 4.04 7.46 -7.67
C VAL A 145 4.24 8.08 -9.05
N LYS A 146 3.25 8.84 -9.55
CA LYS A 146 3.35 9.55 -10.84
C LYS A 146 4.53 10.53 -10.87
N THR A 147 4.69 11.33 -9.82
CA THR A 147 5.73 12.38 -9.75
C THR A 147 7.13 11.76 -9.69
N VAL A 148 7.31 10.72 -8.87
CA VAL A 148 8.59 10.01 -8.77
C VAL A 148 8.93 9.27 -10.07
N ALA A 149 7.93 8.70 -10.74
CA ALA A 149 8.12 8.09 -12.04
C ALA A 149 8.60 9.08 -13.10
N ALA A 150 8.01 10.28 -13.14
CA ALA A 150 8.43 11.33 -14.05
C ALA A 150 9.90 11.75 -13.84
N GLN A 151 10.36 11.80 -12.58
CA GLN A 151 11.79 12.05 -12.26
C GLN A 151 12.73 10.95 -12.77
N LYS A 152 12.21 9.75 -13.01
CA LYS A 152 12.94 8.62 -13.61
C LYS A 152 12.72 8.49 -15.12
N GLY A 153 12.03 9.44 -15.76
CA GLY A 153 11.67 9.37 -17.18
C GLY A 153 10.66 8.26 -17.50
N MET A 154 9.88 7.81 -16.52
CA MET A 154 8.88 6.76 -16.66
C MET A 154 7.46 7.35 -16.65
N GLN A 155 6.57 6.77 -17.45
CA GLN A 155 5.15 7.15 -17.51
C GLN A 155 4.25 5.89 -17.65
N SER A 156 3.00 6.00 -17.16
CA SER A 156 1.96 4.97 -17.29
C SER A 156 0.59 5.62 -17.47
N ASP A 157 -0.07 5.32 -18.58
CA ASP A 157 -1.43 5.81 -18.87
C ASP A 157 -2.43 5.40 -17.80
N ALA A 158 -2.31 4.17 -17.27
CA ALA A 158 -3.18 3.68 -16.22
C ALA A 158 -3.02 4.47 -14.92
N ILE A 159 -1.80 4.87 -14.56
CA ILE A 159 -1.56 5.70 -13.36
C ILE A 159 -2.02 7.13 -13.61
N ASP A 160 -1.81 7.65 -14.82
CA ASP A 160 -2.29 8.97 -15.20
C ASP A 160 -3.82 9.07 -15.14
N GLU A 161 -4.53 8.05 -15.61
CA GLU A 161 -5.98 7.95 -15.49
C GLU A 161 -6.41 7.91 -14.03
N ILE A 162 -5.78 7.08 -13.19
CA ILE A 162 -6.08 7.01 -11.76
C ILE A 162 -5.94 8.39 -11.10
N VAL A 163 -4.83 9.09 -11.36
CA VAL A 163 -4.57 10.43 -10.81
C VAL A 163 -5.64 11.42 -11.27
N ALA A 164 -6.01 11.37 -12.55
CA ALA A 164 -7.04 12.24 -13.10
C ALA A 164 -8.42 12.01 -12.47
N LEU A 165 -8.79 10.75 -12.22
CA LEU A 165 -10.04 10.39 -11.54
C LEU A 165 -10.07 10.91 -10.09
N VAL A 166 -8.96 10.76 -9.37
CA VAL A 166 -8.84 11.26 -8.00
C VAL A 166 -8.93 12.79 -7.98
N ASP A 167 -8.22 13.48 -8.87
CA ASP A 167 -8.25 14.94 -8.98
C ASP A 167 -9.64 15.48 -9.31
N ALA A 168 -10.34 14.83 -10.25
CA ALA A 168 -11.70 15.19 -10.63
C ALA A 168 -12.66 15.11 -9.44
N GLN A 169 -12.65 14.00 -8.70
CA GLN A 169 -13.53 13.83 -7.55
C GLN A 169 -13.16 14.78 -6.39
N LEU A 170 -11.87 15.02 -6.13
CA LEU A 170 -11.43 16.02 -5.15
C LEU A 170 -11.91 17.43 -5.50
N ALA A 171 -11.89 17.79 -6.79
CA ALA A 171 -12.38 19.09 -7.24
C ALA A 171 -13.89 19.24 -6.97
N LEU A 172 -14.69 18.18 -7.18
CA LEU A 172 -16.11 18.17 -6.84
C LEU A 172 -16.32 18.34 -5.32
N ASN A 173 -15.62 17.56 -4.50
CA ASN A 173 -15.73 17.63 -3.04
C ASN A 173 -15.37 19.01 -2.48
N ARG A 174 -14.33 19.65 -3.03
CA ARG A 174 -13.90 21.00 -2.63
C ARG A 174 -14.90 22.07 -3.01
N ARG A 175 -15.62 21.92 -4.13
CA ARG A 175 -16.70 22.84 -4.53
C ARG A 175 -17.91 22.68 -3.63
N ALA A 176 -18.31 21.45 -3.30
CA ALA A 176 -19.46 21.18 -2.45
C ALA A 176 -19.28 21.63 -0.97
N LYS A 177 -18.03 21.82 -0.53
CA LYS A 177 -17.70 22.32 0.82
C LYS A 177 -17.68 23.85 0.92
N LYS A 178 -17.65 24.57 -0.20
CA LYS A 178 -17.78 26.03 -0.23
C LYS A 178 -19.24 26.42 -0.16
#